data_AF-A0A956AE41-F1
#
_entry.id   AF-A0A956AE41-F1
#
_cell.length_a   1.000
_cell.length_b   1.000
_cell.length_c   1.000
_cell.angle_alpha   90.00
_cell.angle_beta   90.00
_cell.angle_gamma   90.00
#
_symmetry.space_group_name_H-M   'P 1'
#
loop_
_entity.id
_entity.type
_entity.pdbx_description
1 polymer ?
#
loop_
_entity_poly.entity_id
_entity_poly.type
_entity_poly.pdbx_seq_one_letter_code
_entity_poly.pdbx_strand_id
1 'polypeptide(L)'
;GPGRTLAARVYRPAGDAPRPLVILLHGFQLTGDQYAGHGRRLASHGFIALLPTMGDGLLNPLSHVQLAADVSSILDWAEASLPGVDAARIGAIGHSRGGKQVILAAIQDERIRAVVGLDPVDAAPPFVVDPAAYPSVAPERMAELVIPAAFIGAGLGAQPAFPGAPACAPDGENHATYFASTGGPAWDYVLPMAGHLDFTDDCGLACFGCVAGADPAAARAFGWRTSVAFFQVHLLGDDAWRPWLEGPLVEAAGAVAARR
;
A
#
# COMPACT_ATOMS: atom_id res chain seq x y z
N GLY A 1 -5.48 13.54 -11.69
CA GLY A 1 -4.65 14.42 -12.51
C GLY A 1 -5.51 15.31 -13.39
N PRO A 2 -5.01 16.46 -13.87
CA PRO A 2 -5.81 17.42 -14.61
C PRO A 2 -6.36 16.75 -15.87
N GLY A 3 -7.66 16.42 -15.83
CA GLY A 3 -8.40 15.80 -16.92
C GLY A 3 -8.74 14.31 -16.78
N ARG A 4 -8.33 13.59 -15.72
CA ARG A 4 -8.74 12.18 -15.51
C ARG A 4 -9.85 12.08 -14.47
N THR A 5 -10.98 11.48 -14.85
CA THR A 5 -12.05 11.08 -13.93
C THR A 5 -11.80 9.65 -13.45
N LEU A 6 -11.70 9.47 -12.13
CA LEU A 6 -11.48 8.17 -11.51
C LEU A 6 -12.72 7.75 -10.73
N ALA A 7 -13.11 6.48 -10.84
CA ALA A 7 -14.05 5.89 -9.90
C ALA A 7 -13.33 5.64 -8.56
N ALA A 8 -13.99 5.90 -7.43
CA ALA A 8 -13.43 5.63 -6.12
C ALA A 8 -14.51 5.15 -5.14
N ARG A 9 -14.12 4.26 -4.23
CA ARG A 9 -14.94 3.92 -3.06
C ARG A 9 -14.50 4.73 -1.86
N VAL A 10 -15.47 5.26 -1.12
CA VAL A 10 -15.23 5.98 0.13
C VAL A 10 -15.92 5.22 1.26
N TYR A 11 -15.13 4.82 2.26
CA TYR A 11 -15.64 4.27 3.51
C TYR A 11 -15.37 5.31 4.59
N ARG A 12 -16.40 5.70 5.34
CA ARG A 12 -16.26 6.71 6.39
C ARG A 12 -17.06 6.32 7.63
N PRO A 13 -16.58 6.65 8.84
CA PRO A 13 -17.39 6.55 10.04
C PRO A 13 -18.65 7.41 9.91
N ALA A 14 -19.69 7.10 10.69
CA ALA A 14 -20.85 7.96 10.79
C ALA A 14 -20.50 9.29 11.52
N GLY A 15 -21.21 10.36 11.15
CA GLY A 15 -21.05 11.71 11.72
C GLY A 15 -20.09 12.61 10.95
N ASP A 16 -20.00 13.87 11.40
CA ASP A 16 -19.31 14.95 10.68
C ASP A 16 -18.02 15.42 11.37
N ALA A 17 -17.58 14.72 12.43
CA ALA A 17 -16.34 15.04 13.11
C ALA A 17 -15.13 14.87 12.17
N PRO A 18 -14.14 15.77 12.18
CA PRO A 18 -12.91 15.60 11.40
C PRO A 18 -12.22 14.26 11.72
N ARG A 19 -11.83 13.53 10.68
CA ARG A 19 -11.19 12.21 10.74
C ARG A 19 -9.93 12.17 9.88
N PRO A 20 -8.89 11.44 10.31
CA PRO A 20 -7.75 11.15 9.45
C PRO A 20 -8.18 10.45 8.16
N LEU A 21 -7.53 10.80 7.05
CA LEU A 21 -7.75 10.19 5.74
C LEU A 21 -6.67 9.15 5.47
N VAL A 22 -7.07 7.99 4.96
CA VAL A 22 -6.18 6.96 4.44
C VAL A 22 -6.57 6.64 3.01
N ILE A 23 -5.68 6.91 2.06
CA ILE A 23 -5.84 6.47 0.68
C ILE A 23 -5.30 5.04 0.52
N LEU A 24 -5.93 4.21 -0.31
CA LEU A 24 -5.40 2.88 -0.64
C LEU A 24 -5.36 2.66 -2.14
N LEU A 25 -4.15 2.49 -2.69
CA LEU A 25 -3.93 2.22 -4.11
C LEU A 25 -3.78 0.73 -4.39
N HIS A 26 -4.52 0.26 -5.40
CA HIS A 26 -4.49 -1.13 -5.86
C HIS A 26 -3.24 -1.45 -6.70
N GLY A 27 -2.94 -2.74 -6.82
CA GLY A 27 -1.93 -3.29 -7.72
C GLY A 27 -2.32 -3.28 -9.20
N PHE A 28 -1.41 -3.70 -10.08
CA PHE A 28 -1.65 -3.80 -11.52
C PHE A 28 -2.79 -4.79 -11.84
N GLN A 29 -3.64 -4.44 -12.81
CA GLN A 29 -4.83 -5.22 -13.21
C GLN A 29 -5.90 -5.41 -12.11
N LEU A 30 -5.82 -4.63 -11.03
CA LEU A 30 -6.79 -4.62 -9.95
C LEU A 30 -7.57 -3.29 -9.93
N THR A 31 -8.49 -3.17 -8.97
CA THR A 31 -9.36 -2.00 -8.75
C THR A 31 -9.46 -1.71 -7.25
N GLY A 32 -9.93 -0.51 -6.89
CA GLY A 32 -10.19 -0.16 -5.48
C GLY A 32 -11.25 -1.07 -4.83
N ASP A 33 -12.14 -1.67 -5.64
CA ASP A 33 -13.23 -2.52 -5.16
C ASP A 33 -12.74 -3.79 -4.46
N GLN A 34 -11.55 -4.28 -4.83
CA GLN A 34 -10.95 -5.51 -4.34
C GLN A 34 -10.25 -5.34 -2.98
N TYR A 35 -10.34 -4.14 -2.38
CA TYR A 35 -9.81 -3.82 -1.05
C TYR A 35 -10.92 -3.31 -0.11
N ALA A 36 -12.17 -3.66 -0.40
CA ALA A 36 -13.32 -3.23 0.39
C ALA A 36 -13.23 -3.62 1.87
N GLY A 37 -12.64 -4.76 2.19
CA GLY A 37 -12.35 -5.24 3.55
C GLY A 37 -11.39 -4.32 4.29
N HIS A 38 -10.30 -3.90 3.64
CA HIS A 38 -9.38 -2.88 4.14
C HIS A 38 -10.12 -1.57 4.42
N GLY A 39 -10.89 -1.08 3.45
CA GLY A 39 -11.65 0.17 3.57
C GLY A 39 -12.65 0.15 4.72
N ARG A 40 -13.42 -0.93 4.86
CA ARG A 40 -14.36 -1.13 5.99
C ARG A 40 -13.64 -1.20 7.33
N ARG A 41 -12.49 -1.88 7.41
CA ARG A 41 -11.74 -1.98 8.65
C ARG A 41 -11.16 -0.64 9.08
N LEU A 42 -10.63 0.16 8.15
CA LEU A 42 -10.18 1.53 8.45
C LEU A 42 -11.35 2.39 8.95
N ALA A 43 -12.48 2.37 8.26
CA ALA A 43 -13.68 3.11 8.66
C ALA A 43 -14.21 2.69 10.03
N SER A 44 -14.18 1.40 10.38
CA SER A 44 -14.60 0.93 11.70
C SER A 44 -13.67 1.38 12.84
N HIS A 45 -12.49 1.93 12.53
CA HIS A 45 -11.50 2.42 13.50
C HIS A 45 -11.32 3.94 13.44
N GLY A 46 -12.23 4.66 12.77
CA GLY A 46 -12.26 6.12 12.81
C GLY A 46 -11.53 6.82 11.66
N PHE A 47 -11.07 6.11 10.63
CA PHE A 47 -10.43 6.69 9.46
C PHE A 47 -11.42 6.85 8.30
N ILE A 48 -11.30 7.93 7.53
CA ILE A 48 -11.90 7.96 6.17
C ILE A 48 -10.97 7.15 5.27
N ALA A 49 -11.49 6.14 4.59
CA ALA A 49 -10.73 5.35 3.62
C ALA A 49 -11.18 5.66 2.19
N LEU A 50 -10.23 6.08 1.35
CA LEU A 50 -10.47 6.43 -0.06
C LEU A 50 -9.72 5.46 -0.97
N LEU A 51 -10.47 4.66 -1.72
CA LEU A 51 -9.98 3.56 -2.56
C LEU A 51 -10.25 3.89 -4.04
N PRO A 52 -9.37 4.66 -4.71
CA PRO A 52 -9.50 4.98 -6.13
C PRO A 52 -9.24 3.75 -7.01
N THR A 53 -9.87 3.72 -8.19
CA THR A 53 -9.49 2.86 -9.31
C THR A 53 -8.75 3.71 -10.34
N MET A 54 -7.45 3.46 -10.50
CA MET A 54 -6.50 4.34 -11.19
C MET A 54 -6.66 4.38 -12.72
N GLY A 55 -7.51 3.50 -13.28
CA GLY A 55 -7.90 3.51 -14.70
C GLY A 55 -6.80 3.10 -15.67
N ASP A 56 -5.80 2.37 -15.18
CA ASP A 56 -4.66 1.90 -15.94
C ASP A 56 -4.64 0.35 -16.01
N GLY A 57 -3.91 -0.20 -16.98
CA GLY A 57 -3.80 -1.65 -17.13
C GLY A 57 -3.00 -2.05 -18.35
N LEU A 58 -3.03 -3.33 -18.69
CA LEU A 58 -2.22 -3.90 -19.77
C LEU A 58 -2.44 -3.21 -21.12
N LEU A 59 -3.69 -2.89 -21.46
CA LEU A 59 -4.05 -2.25 -22.74
C LEU A 59 -4.00 -0.72 -22.70
N ASN A 60 -3.78 -0.13 -21.53
CA ASN A 60 -3.69 1.32 -21.32
C ASN A 60 -2.71 1.60 -20.16
N PRO A 61 -1.40 1.35 -20.35
CA PRO A 61 -0.44 1.55 -19.28
C PRO A 61 -0.24 3.05 -19.05
N LEU A 62 -0.25 3.45 -17.78
CA LEU A 62 0.16 4.78 -17.36
C LEU A 62 1.56 4.72 -16.77
N SER A 63 2.31 5.80 -16.90
CA SER A 63 3.63 5.89 -16.27
C SER A 63 3.50 5.86 -14.75
N HIS A 64 4.51 5.31 -14.07
CA HIS A 64 4.53 5.29 -12.61
C HIS A 64 4.61 6.71 -12.05
N VAL A 65 5.35 7.62 -12.70
CA VAL A 65 5.34 9.05 -12.31
C VAL A 65 3.94 9.66 -12.38
N GLN A 66 3.15 9.33 -13.42
CA GLN A 66 1.78 9.83 -13.52
C GLN A 66 0.88 9.25 -12.44
N LEU A 67 0.98 7.94 -12.16
CA LEU A 67 0.19 7.30 -11.10
C LEU A 67 0.50 7.87 -9.72
N ALA A 68 1.77 8.17 -9.43
CA ALA A 68 2.16 8.86 -8.19
C ALA A 68 1.64 10.30 -8.15
N ALA A 69 1.76 11.07 -9.24
CA ALA A 69 1.23 12.44 -9.30
C ALA A 69 -0.31 12.49 -9.16
N ASP A 70 -1.01 11.45 -9.63
CA ASP A 70 -2.45 11.33 -9.44
C ASP A 70 -2.85 11.20 -7.97
N VAL A 71 -1.97 10.67 -7.10
CA VAL A 71 -2.22 10.64 -5.65
C VAL A 71 -2.43 12.05 -5.10
N SER A 72 -1.55 13.00 -5.42
CA SER A 72 -1.70 14.40 -4.98
C SER A 72 -3.00 15.01 -5.49
N SER A 73 -3.39 14.75 -6.75
CA SER A 73 -4.68 15.21 -7.27
C SER A 73 -5.89 14.58 -6.56
N ILE A 74 -5.77 13.33 -6.14
CA ILE A 74 -6.81 12.64 -5.36
C ILE A 74 -6.93 13.26 -3.97
N LEU A 75 -5.81 13.63 -3.34
CA LEU A 75 -5.82 14.36 -2.07
C LEU A 75 -6.45 15.74 -2.21
N ASP A 76 -6.12 16.50 -3.27
CA ASP A 76 -6.75 17.79 -3.55
C ASP A 76 -8.27 17.66 -3.67
N TRP A 77 -8.74 16.65 -4.40
CA TRP A 77 -10.18 16.37 -4.51
C TRP A 77 -10.79 15.96 -3.17
N ALA A 78 -10.11 15.11 -2.40
CA ALA A 78 -10.59 14.61 -1.13
C ALA A 78 -10.78 15.75 -0.12
N GLU A 79 -9.80 16.64 0.01
CA GLU A 79 -9.87 17.82 0.89
C GLU A 79 -10.99 18.78 0.46
N ALA A 80 -11.18 18.97 -0.85
CA ALA A 80 -12.20 19.88 -1.37
C ALA A 80 -13.62 19.32 -1.31
N SER A 81 -13.79 17.99 -1.43
CA SER A 81 -15.08 17.37 -1.74
C SER A 81 -15.57 16.37 -0.69
N LEU A 82 -14.70 15.80 0.13
CA LEU A 82 -15.11 14.85 1.18
C LEU A 82 -15.34 15.57 2.51
N PRO A 83 -16.55 15.50 3.09
CA PRO A 83 -16.81 16.11 4.38
C PRO A 83 -16.05 15.38 5.50
N GLY A 84 -15.47 16.16 6.41
CA GLY A 84 -14.82 15.64 7.62
C GLY A 84 -13.40 15.11 7.41
N VAL A 85 -12.73 15.42 6.29
CA VAL A 85 -11.30 15.12 6.14
C VAL A 85 -10.46 16.03 7.03
N ASP A 86 -9.64 15.44 7.89
CA ASP A 86 -8.57 16.13 8.61
C ASP A 86 -7.29 16.12 7.78
N ALA A 87 -7.03 17.22 7.08
CA ALA A 87 -5.86 17.36 6.21
C ALA A 87 -4.51 17.30 6.96
N ALA A 88 -4.50 17.47 8.29
CA ALA A 88 -3.28 17.32 9.08
C ALA A 88 -2.88 15.86 9.30
N ARG A 89 -3.78 14.90 9.02
CA ARG A 89 -3.61 13.48 9.34
C ARG A 89 -3.95 12.60 8.14
N ILE A 90 -3.07 12.61 7.15
CA ILE A 90 -3.20 11.78 5.94
C ILE A 90 -2.18 10.64 5.97
N GLY A 91 -2.65 9.42 5.75
CA GLY A 91 -1.84 8.23 5.52
C GLY A 91 -2.11 7.63 4.14
N ALA A 92 -1.22 6.75 3.69
CA ALA A 92 -1.42 6.04 2.43
C ALA A 92 -1.04 4.56 2.54
N ILE A 93 -1.84 3.70 1.91
CA ILE A 93 -1.59 2.27 1.75
C ILE A 93 -1.46 2.00 0.26
N GLY A 94 -0.55 1.10 -0.14
CA GLY A 94 -0.49 0.65 -1.51
C GLY A 94 -0.10 -0.81 -1.59
N HIS A 95 -0.79 -1.56 -2.46
CA HIS A 95 -0.46 -2.96 -2.72
C HIS A 95 0.30 -3.13 -4.03
N SER A 96 1.36 -3.95 -4.04
CA SER A 96 2.13 -4.26 -5.26
C SER A 96 2.67 -2.97 -5.89
N ARG A 97 2.44 -2.75 -7.19
CA ARG A 97 2.69 -1.48 -7.87
C ARG A 97 2.08 -0.28 -7.13
N GLY A 98 0.89 -0.42 -6.55
CA GLY A 98 0.25 0.63 -5.76
C GLY A 98 1.10 1.06 -4.55
N GLY A 99 1.87 0.13 -3.98
CA GLY A 99 2.84 0.39 -2.92
C GLY A 99 3.93 1.35 -3.37
N LYS A 100 4.55 1.07 -4.52
CA LYS A 100 5.50 1.99 -5.17
C LYS A 100 4.90 3.38 -5.35
N GLN A 101 3.65 3.47 -5.82
CA GLN A 101 3.02 4.76 -6.10
C GLN A 101 2.75 5.59 -4.85
N VAL A 102 2.27 5.00 -3.75
CA VAL A 102 2.05 5.76 -2.52
C VAL A 102 3.34 6.14 -1.83
N ILE A 103 4.40 5.32 -1.93
CA ILE A 103 5.72 5.64 -1.41
C ILE A 103 6.32 6.80 -2.21
N LEU A 104 6.27 6.72 -3.54
CA LEU A 104 6.75 7.78 -4.43
C LEU A 104 5.98 9.09 -4.20
N ALA A 105 4.65 9.02 -4.04
CA ALA A 105 3.82 10.16 -3.70
C ALA A 105 4.17 10.74 -2.33
N ALA A 106 4.42 9.91 -1.31
CA ALA A 106 4.77 10.39 0.02
C ALA A 106 6.14 11.08 0.09
N ILE A 107 7.06 10.74 -0.83
CA ILE A 107 8.31 11.49 -1.00
C ILE A 107 8.04 12.87 -1.64
N GLN A 108 7.02 13.00 -2.48
CA GLN A 108 6.74 14.20 -3.27
C GLN A 108 5.69 15.13 -2.65
N ASP A 109 4.86 14.62 -1.74
CA ASP A 109 3.72 15.32 -1.16
C ASP A 109 3.74 15.19 0.37
N GLU A 110 4.13 16.26 1.04
CA GLU A 110 4.32 16.33 2.50
C GLU A 110 3.03 16.15 3.32
N ARG A 111 1.86 16.17 2.66
CA ARG A 111 0.58 15.89 3.31
C ARG A 111 0.53 14.46 3.83
N ILE A 112 1.16 13.51 3.13
CA ILE A 112 1.21 12.11 3.56
C ILE A 112 2.20 11.99 4.72
N ARG A 113 1.69 11.62 5.90
CA ARG A 113 2.46 11.57 7.17
C ARG A 113 2.90 10.17 7.57
N ALA A 114 2.32 9.14 6.98
CA ALA A 114 2.67 7.74 7.24
C ALA A 114 2.28 6.86 6.05
N VAL A 115 3.09 5.85 5.72
CA VAL A 115 2.83 4.94 4.58
C VAL A 115 2.89 3.46 4.97
N VAL A 116 2.03 2.66 4.33
CA VAL A 116 2.05 1.20 4.40
C VAL A 116 2.16 0.60 3.01
N GLY A 117 3.23 -0.13 2.73
CA GLY A 117 3.36 -0.96 1.53
C GLY A 117 2.92 -2.38 1.81
N LEU A 118 1.84 -2.84 1.17
CA LEU A 118 1.46 -4.25 1.13
C LEU A 118 2.19 -4.89 -0.05
N ASP A 119 3.20 -5.71 0.24
CA ASP A 119 4.11 -6.34 -0.71
C ASP A 119 4.46 -5.43 -1.90
N PRO A 120 5.02 -4.22 -1.64
CA PRO A 120 5.27 -3.22 -2.68
C PRO A 120 6.28 -3.74 -3.71
N VAL A 121 6.08 -3.33 -4.97
CA VAL A 121 6.90 -3.77 -6.10
C VAL A 121 7.46 -2.56 -6.84
N ASP A 122 8.80 -2.48 -6.90
CA ASP A 122 9.51 -1.38 -7.53
C ASP A 122 9.73 -1.58 -9.04
N ALA A 123 9.55 -2.79 -9.54
CA ALA A 123 9.81 -3.15 -10.93
C ALA A 123 9.05 -2.25 -11.94
N ALA A 124 9.72 -1.94 -13.04
CA ALA A 124 9.07 -1.40 -14.23
C ALA A 124 8.31 -2.53 -14.98
N PRO A 125 7.34 -2.19 -15.85
CA PRO A 125 6.72 -3.19 -16.72
C PRO A 125 7.77 -3.94 -17.54
N PRO A 126 7.59 -5.27 -17.78
CA PRO A 126 8.53 -6.05 -18.57
C PRO A 126 8.82 -5.42 -19.92
N PHE A 127 10.10 -5.43 -20.33
CA PHE A 127 10.60 -4.91 -21.61
C PHE A 127 10.46 -3.38 -21.82
N VAL A 128 10.02 -2.64 -20.81
CA VAL A 128 9.99 -1.17 -20.86
C VAL A 128 11.27 -0.61 -20.23
N VAL A 129 12.02 0.16 -21.00
CA VAL A 129 13.22 0.88 -20.53
C VAL A 129 13.01 2.37 -20.71
N ASP A 130 12.22 2.94 -19.79
CA ASP A 130 12.02 4.39 -19.69
C ASP A 130 12.08 4.80 -18.22
N PRO A 131 13.28 5.12 -17.69
CA PRO A 131 13.44 5.49 -16.29
C PRO A 131 12.79 6.83 -15.94
N ALA A 132 12.45 7.67 -16.93
CA ALA A 132 11.72 8.91 -16.68
C ALA A 132 10.23 8.62 -16.41
N ALA A 133 9.64 7.66 -17.13
CA ALA A 133 8.26 7.24 -16.91
C ALA A 133 8.11 6.22 -15.77
N TYR A 134 9.10 5.35 -15.57
CA TYR A 134 9.10 4.25 -14.60
C TYR A 134 10.37 4.26 -13.74
N PRO A 135 10.60 5.33 -12.95
CA PRO A 135 11.80 5.43 -12.14
C PRO A 135 11.83 4.36 -11.06
N SER A 136 13.00 3.82 -10.76
CA SER A 136 13.26 3.07 -9.53
C SER A 136 13.05 3.98 -8.31
N VAL A 137 12.35 3.48 -7.29
CA VAL A 137 12.13 4.21 -6.03
C VAL A 137 13.05 3.65 -4.95
N ALA A 138 13.26 2.34 -4.92
CA ALA A 138 14.10 1.67 -3.94
C ALA A 138 15.28 0.96 -4.64
N PRO A 139 16.54 1.30 -4.29
CA PRO A 139 16.96 2.15 -3.18
C PRO A 139 16.99 3.66 -3.48
N GLU A 140 16.88 4.08 -4.73
CA GLU A 140 17.35 5.38 -5.24
C GLU A 140 16.76 6.60 -4.54
N ARG A 141 15.50 6.52 -4.11
CA ARG A 141 14.76 7.64 -3.51
C ARG A 141 14.38 7.41 -2.05
N MET A 142 14.59 6.20 -1.52
CA MET A 142 14.10 5.83 -0.19
C MET A 142 14.77 6.59 0.96
N ALA A 143 15.95 7.19 0.73
CA ALA A 143 16.57 8.13 1.67
C ALA A 143 15.74 9.41 1.87
N GLU A 144 14.89 9.79 0.90
CA GLU A 144 13.99 10.94 0.99
C GLU A 144 12.71 10.62 1.78
N LEU A 145 12.36 9.34 1.95
CA LEU A 145 11.20 8.92 2.77
C LEU A 145 11.57 8.96 4.25
N VAL A 146 11.37 10.13 4.88
CA VAL A 146 11.72 10.39 6.28
C VAL A 146 10.54 10.25 7.26
N ILE A 147 9.34 9.95 6.76
CA ILE A 147 8.15 9.66 7.55
C ILE A 147 8.10 8.19 7.99
N PRO A 148 7.30 7.83 9.01
CA PRO A 148 7.06 6.43 9.36
C PRO A 148 6.56 5.59 8.17
N ALA A 149 7.20 4.44 7.95
CA ALA A 149 6.81 3.48 6.92
C ALA A 149 6.65 2.05 7.47
N ALA A 150 5.64 1.31 7.04
CA ALA A 150 5.53 -0.13 7.28
C ALA A 150 5.46 -0.90 5.97
N PHE A 151 6.21 -2.00 5.87
CA PHE A 151 6.20 -2.90 4.74
C PHE A 151 5.70 -4.26 5.19
N ILE A 152 4.66 -4.79 4.54
CA ILE A 152 4.05 -6.08 4.84
C ILE A 152 4.28 -6.98 3.63
N GLY A 153 5.35 -7.76 3.65
CA GLY A 153 5.81 -8.61 2.55
C GLY A 153 5.16 -9.99 2.50
N ALA A 154 5.00 -10.51 1.28
CA ALA A 154 4.63 -11.90 1.03
C ALA A 154 5.89 -12.76 0.84
N GLY A 155 6.08 -13.78 1.67
CA GLY A 155 7.24 -14.67 1.57
C GLY A 155 7.31 -15.49 0.27
N LEU A 156 6.19 -15.64 -0.44
CA LEU A 156 6.13 -16.29 -1.74
C LEU A 156 6.18 -15.29 -2.93
N GLY A 157 6.29 -13.99 -2.67
CA GLY A 157 6.18 -12.93 -3.69
C GLY A 157 7.26 -13.02 -4.79
N ALA A 158 8.47 -13.44 -4.43
CA ALA A 158 9.60 -13.62 -5.35
C ALA A 158 9.53 -14.94 -6.16
N GLN A 159 8.53 -15.80 -5.90
CA GLN A 159 8.39 -17.07 -6.61
C GLN A 159 7.56 -16.89 -7.90
N PRO A 160 7.97 -17.51 -9.02
CA PRO A 160 7.18 -17.51 -10.23
C PRO A 160 5.99 -18.48 -10.08
N ALA A 161 4.81 -18.11 -10.60
CA ALA A 161 3.62 -18.95 -10.54
C ALA A 161 3.76 -20.28 -11.32
N PHE A 162 4.59 -20.29 -12.36
CA PHE A 162 4.92 -21.47 -13.17
C PHE A 162 6.29 -21.27 -13.84
N PRO A 163 6.96 -22.36 -14.32
CA PRO A 163 8.26 -22.25 -14.97
C PRO A 163 8.26 -21.25 -16.14
N GLY A 164 9.13 -20.24 -16.07
CA GLY A 164 9.26 -19.18 -17.08
C GLY A 164 8.35 -17.96 -16.88
N ALA A 165 7.44 -17.98 -15.89
CA ALA A 165 6.72 -16.77 -15.49
C ALA A 165 7.66 -15.80 -14.74
N PRO A 166 7.46 -14.48 -14.84
CA PRO A 166 8.08 -13.55 -13.90
C PRO A 166 7.49 -13.73 -12.49
N ALA A 167 8.29 -13.41 -11.48
CA ALA A 167 7.79 -13.28 -10.11
C ALA A 167 6.95 -12.01 -9.98
N CYS A 168 5.97 -12.01 -9.06
CA CYS A 168 5.11 -10.84 -8.86
C CYS A 168 5.79 -9.76 -8.00
N ALA A 169 6.64 -10.14 -7.06
CA ALA A 169 7.49 -9.26 -6.27
C ALA A 169 8.94 -9.80 -6.26
N PRO A 170 9.70 -9.60 -7.35
CA PRO A 170 11.04 -10.16 -7.51
C PRO A 170 12.02 -9.74 -6.40
N ASP A 171 12.98 -10.61 -6.11
CA ASP A 171 14.09 -10.27 -5.20
C ASP A 171 14.84 -9.04 -5.71
N GLY A 172 15.14 -8.10 -4.79
CA GLY A 172 15.78 -6.84 -5.12
C GLY A 172 14.81 -5.72 -5.53
N GLU A 173 13.57 -6.03 -5.90
CA GLU A 173 12.54 -5.04 -6.29
C GLU A 173 11.30 -5.08 -5.37
N ASN A 174 11.42 -5.71 -4.19
CA ASN A 174 10.30 -5.97 -3.29
C ASN A 174 10.43 -5.23 -1.93
N HIS A 175 9.52 -5.55 -1.01
CA HIS A 175 9.43 -4.97 0.33
C HIS A 175 10.76 -4.91 1.08
N ALA A 176 11.64 -5.92 0.92
CA ALA A 176 12.92 -5.98 1.61
C ALA A 176 13.87 -4.86 1.16
N THR A 177 13.88 -4.53 -0.14
CA THR A 177 14.69 -3.42 -0.68
C THR A 177 14.17 -2.08 -0.18
N TYR A 178 12.84 -1.89 -0.16
CA TYR A 178 12.22 -0.69 0.42
C TYR A 178 12.63 -0.50 1.89
N PHE A 179 12.49 -1.54 2.72
CA PHE A 179 12.89 -1.48 4.13
C PHE A 179 14.39 -1.21 4.32
N ALA A 180 15.24 -1.91 3.56
CA ALA A 180 16.69 -1.78 3.66
C ALA A 180 17.20 -0.37 3.28
N SER A 181 16.45 0.37 2.47
CA SER A 181 16.85 1.68 1.94
C SER A 181 16.08 2.87 2.53
N THR A 182 15.08 2.64 3.40
CA THR A 182 14.27 3.71 4.00
C THR A 182 15.11 4.64 4.90
N GLY A 183 14.93 5.95 4.73
CA GLY A 183 15.60 7.00 5.50
C GLY A 183 14.96 7.31 6.87
N GLY A 184 13.66 7.07 7.03
CA GLY A 184 12.91 7.29 8.27
C GLY A 184 12.66 6.03 9.12
N PRO A 185 11.86 6.15 10.19
CA PRO A 185 11.45 5.01 11.01
C PRO A 185 10.69 3.99 10.17
N ALA A 186 11.12 2.73 10.21
CA ALA A 186 10.54 1.70 9.35
C ALA A 186 10.28 0.38 10.07
N TRP A 187 9.22 -0.30 9.67
CA TRP A 187 8.87 -1.66 10.08
C TRP A 187 8.78 -2.54 8.84
N ASP A 188 9.30 -3.76 8.92
CA ASP A 188 9.12 -4.80 7.91
C ASP A 188 8.49 -6.02 8.58
N TYR A 189 7.45 -6.56 7.95
CA TYR A 189 6.72 -7.74 8.39
C TYR A 189 6.66 -8.72 7.23
N VAL A 190 7.28 -9.88 7.35
CA VAL A 190 7.26 -10.91 6.33
C VAL A 190 6.33 -12.03 6.76
N LEU A 191 5.29 -12.31 5.97
CA LEU A 191 4.43 -13.47 6.14
C LEU A 191 4.97 -14.62 5.25
N PRO A 192 5.69 -15.62 5.81
CA PRO A 192 6.50 -16.53 5.00
C PRO A 192 5.70 -17.36 3.98
N MET A 193 4.45 -17.67 4.31
CA MET A 193 3.56 -18.49 3.49
C MET A 193 2.46 -17.69 2.80
N ALA A 194 2.52 -16.35 2.83
CA ALA A 194 1.59 -15.52 2.07
C ALA A 194 2.02 -15.43 0.60
N GLY A 195 1.04 -15.46 -0.29
CA GLY A 195 1.17 -15.13 -1.70
C GLY A 195 1.02 -13.63 -1.94
N HIS A 196 1.53 -13.15 -3.08
CA HIS A 196 1.50 -11.73 -3.44
C HIS A 196 0.07 -11.14 -3.37
N LEU A 197 -0.93 -11.84 -3.91
CA LEU A 197 -2.31 -11.34 -3.96
C LEU A 197 -3.15 -11.68 -2.72
N ASP A 198 -2.55 -12.28 -1.70
CA ASP A 198 -3.25 -12.65 -0.47
C ASP A 198 -3.66 -11.43 0.38
N PHE A 199 -3.27 -10.21 0.00
CA PHE A 199 -3.72 -8.98 0.66
C PHE A 199 -5.02 -8.38 0.07
N THR A 200 -5.55 -8.99 -0.98
CA THR A 200 -6.79 -8.56 -1.68
C THR A 200 -7.99 -9.40 -1.27
N ASP A 201 -9.18 -8.80 -1.22
CA ASP A 201 -10.45 -9.49 -0.92
C ASP A 201 -10.78 -10.56 -1.97
N ASP A 202 -10.56 -10.22 -3.23
CA ASP A 202 -10.76 -11.07 -4.41
C ASP A 202 -9.89 -10.56 -5.55
N CYS A 203 -8.88 -11.33 -5.97
CA CYS A 203 -8.00 -10.97 -7.08
C CYS A 203 -8.53 -11.42 -8.46
N GLY A 204 -9.65 -12.14 -8.54
CA GLY A 204 -10.21 -12.64 -9.79
C GLY A 204 -9.18 -13.40 -10.64
N LEU A 205 -9.12 -13.07 -11.94
CA LEU A 205 -8.15 -13.71 -12.84
C LEU A 205 -6.69 -13.35 -12.54
N ALA A 206 -6.42 -12.24 -11.85
CA ALA A 206 -5.06 -11.86 -11.49
C ALA A 206 -4.41 -12.86 -10.51
N CYS A 207 -5.22 -13.62 -9.75
CA CYS A 207 -4.71 -14.66 -8.84
C CYS A 207 -3.86 -15.71 -9.55
N PHE A 208 -4.13 -16.01 -10.82
CA PHE A 208 -3.37 -17.00 -11.60
C PHE A 208 -1.97 -16.52 -11.99
N GLY A 209 -1.68 -15.22 -11.85
CA GLY A 209 -0.38 -14.63 -12.16
C GLY A 209 0.66 -14.80 -11.04
N CYS A 210 0.23 -15.10 -9.82
CA CYS A 210 1.11 -15.17 -8.65
C CYS A 210 0.93 -16.49 -7.89
N VAL A 211 1.95 -16.88 -7.12
CA VAL A 211 1.83 -18.02 -6.21
C VAL A 211 0.80 -17.70 -5.12
N ALA A 212 -0.18 -18.59 -4.94
CA ALA A 212 -1.15 -18.49 -3.86
C ALA A 212 -0.52 -18.91 -2.53
N GLY A 213 -0.82 -18.17 -1.46
CA GLY A 213 -0.34 -18.55 -0.14
C GLY A 213 -1.19 -19.62 0.54
N ALA A 214 -0.70 -20.08 1.68
CA ALA A 214 -1.32 -21.16 2.45
C ALA A 214 -2.62 -20.72 3.15
N ASP A 215 -2.71 -19.46 3.56
CA ASP A 215 -3.91 -18.89 4.20
C ASP A 215 -4.08 -17.39 3.82
N PRO A 216 -4.74 -17.12 2.67
CA PRO A 216 -5.00 -15.76 2.24
C PRO A 216 -5.88 -14.96 3.22
N ALA A 217 -6.73 -15.63 4.01
CA ALA A 217 -7.58 -14.93 4.97
C ALA A 217 -6.77 -14.40 6.16
N ALA A 218 -5.82 -15.19 6.66
CA ALA A 218 -4.90 -14.75 7.70
C ALA A 218 -3.99 -13.61 7.22
N ALA A 219 -3.46 -13.69 6.00
CA ALA A 219 -2.64 -12.64 5.41
C ALA A 219 -3.40 -11.31 5.24
N ARG A 220 -4.64 -11.34 4.69
CA ARG A 220 -5.53 -10.18 4.66
C ARG A 220 -5.76 -9.60 6.05
N ALA A 221 -6.10 -10.45 7.02
CA ALA A 221 -6.41 -10.01 8.37
C ALA A 221 -5.20 -9.36 9.06
N PHE A 222 -4.00 -9.88 8.80
CA PHE A 222 -2.75 -9.26 9.23
C PHE A 222 -2.57 -7.89 8.59
N GLY A 223 -2.67 -7.80 7.26
CA GLY A 223 -2.56 -6.52 6.53
C GLY A 223 -3.50 -5.45 7.07
N TRP A 224 -4.78 -5.80 7.30
CA TRP A 224 -5.79 -4.88 7.84
C TRP A 224 -5.45 -4.40 9.25
N ARG A 225 -5.11 -5.34 10.13
CA ARG A 225 -4.86 -5.08 11.55
C ARG A 225 -3.61 -4.23 11.74
N THR A 226 -2.53 -4.60 11.07
CA THR A 226 -1.26 -3.89 11.13
C THR A 226 -1.40 -2.50 10.53
N SER A 227 -2.10 -2.34 9.40
CA SER A 227 -2.36 -1.01 8.81
C SER A 227 -3.15 -0.10 9.76
N VAL A 228 -4.23 -0.61 10.39
CA VAL A 228 -4.99 0.16 11.37
C VAL A 228 -4.11 0.57 12.55
N ALA A 229 -3.41 -0.37 13.17
CA ALA A 229 -2.55 -0.09 14.31
C ALA A 229 -1.46 0.95 13.94
N PHE A 230 -0.91 0.85 12.74
CA PHE A 230 0.13 1.74 12.25
C PHE A 230 -0.37 3.19 12.18
N PHE A 231 -1.55 3.41 11.59
CA PHE A 231 -2.11 4.76 11.51
C PHE A 231 -2.65 5.27 12.85
N GLN A 232 -3.12 4.40 13.74
CA GLN A 232 -3.49 4.82 15.10
C GLN A 232 -2.29 5.39 15.85
N VAL A 233 -1.14 4.71 15.77
CA VAL A 233 0.10 5.18 16.38
C VAL A 233 0.61 6.44 15.68
N HIS A 234 0.74 6.43 14.35
CA HIS A 234 1.51 7.45 13.64
C HIS A 234 0.71 8.66 13.15
N LEU A 235 -0.61 8.57 13.01
CA LEU A 235 -1.46 9.74 12.68
C LEU A 235 -2.19 10.29 13.90
N LEU A 236 -2.55 9.44 14.85
CA LEU A 236 -3.35 9.82 16.02
C LEU A 236 -2.56 9.87 17.32
N GLY A 237 -1.33 9.32 17.36
CA GLY A 237 -0.51 9.28 18.56
C GLY A 237 -1.05 8.31 19.62
N ASP A 238 -1.90 7.35 19.24
CA ASP A 238 -2.49 6.40 20.17
C ASP A 238 -1.56 5.20 20.39
N ASP A 239 -0.63 5.36 21.32
CA ASP A 239 0.34 4.32 21.70
C ASP A 239 -0.30 3.04 22.26
N ALA A 240 -1.59 3.06 22.62
CA ALA A 240 -2.29 1.83 23.01
C ALA A 240 -2.28 0.78 21.90
N TRP A 241 -2.13 1.19 20.63
CA TRP A 241 -2.06 0.30 19.46
C TRP A 241 -0.66 -0.26 19.17
N ARG A 242 0.38 0.22 19.83
CA ARG A 242 1.77 -0.22 19.61
C ARG A 242 1.98 -1.73 19.75
N PRO A 243 1.31 -2.49 20.66
CA PRO A 243 1.45 -3.94 20.75
C PRO A 243 1.08 -4.72 19.48
N TRP A 244 0.34 -4.12 18.56
CA TRP A 244 -0.01 -4.71 17.26
C TRP A 244 1.03 -4.45 16.17
N LEU A 245 2.02 -3.59 16.44
CA LEU A 245 3.17 -3.31 15.60
C LEU A 245 4.45 -3.94 16.15
N GLU A 246 4.54 -3.98 17.48
CA GLU A 246 5.73 -4.37 18.21
C GLU A 246 5.31 -5.32 19.33
N GLY A 247 5.57 -6.62 19.17
CA GLY A 247 5.37 -7.58 20.25
C GLY A 247 4.77 -8.93 19.84
N PRO A 248 4.34 -9.73 20.84
CA PRO A 248 3.98 -11.14 20.65
C PRO A 248 2.83 -11.37 19.68
N LEU A 249 1.98 -10.37 19.43
CA LEU A 249 0.86 -10.47 18.49
C LEU A 249 1.32 -10.52 17.02
N VAL A 250 2.49 -9.97 16.72
CA VAL A 250 3.10 -10.04 15.39
C VAL A 250 3.68 -11.43 15.17
N GLU A 251 4.41 -11.95 16.17
CA GLU A 251 4.97 -13.30 16.17
C GLU A 251 3.87 -14.37 16.13
N ALA A 252 2.78 -14.18 16.87
CA ALA A 252 1.63 -15.09 16.88
C ALA A 252 0.93 -15.19 15.52
N ALA A 253 1.11 -14.21 14.63
CA ALA A 253 0.63 -14.27 13.26
C ALA A 253 1.58 -15.03 12.32
N GLY A 254 2.70 -15.57 12.83
CA GLY A 254 3.74 -16.21 12.05
C GLY A 254 4.57 -15.23 11.22
N ALA A 255 4.48 -13.93 11.49
CA ALA A 255 5.25 -12.91 10.78
C ALA A 255 6.67 -12.79 11.35
N VAL A 256 7.66 -12.65 10.47
CA VAL A 256 9.01 -12.22 10.84
C VAL A 256 9.02 -10.69 10.81
N ALA A 257 9.41 -10.06 11.92
CA ALA A 257 9.37 -8.61 12.04
C ALA A 257 10.76 -8.01 12.23
N ALA A 258 11.01 -6.90 11.55
CA ALA A 258 12.19 -6.05 11.73
C ALA A 258 11.76 -4.59 11.90
N ARG A 259 12.56 -3.82 12.62
CA ARG A 259 12.36 -2.38 12.82
C ARG A 259 13.70 -1.66 12.77
N ARG A 260 13.70 -0.43 12.26
CA ARG A 260 14.85 0.49 12.29
C ARG A 260 14.40 1.93 12.53
#